data_AF-A0A357YNK1-F1
#
_entry.id   AF-A0A357YNK1-F1
#
_cell.length_a   1.000
_cell.length_b   1.000
_cell.length_c   1.000
_cell.angle_alpha   90.00
_cell.angle_beta   90.00
_cell.angle_gamma   90.00
#
_symmetry.space_group_name_H-M   'P 1'
#
loop_
_entity.id
_entity.type
_entity.pdbx_description
1 polymer ?
#
loop_
_entity_poly.entity_id
_entity_poly.type
_entity_poly.pdbx_seq_one_letter_code
_entity_poly.pdbx_strand_id
1 'polypeptide(L)'
;MGLQNDIENLFSFQKNEWPKLNESISILDEVREKQFNWGDNFSVKVQFNPARITSTGANTDYRHINGRPCFICEQNRPTEQKGIVFLEKYIILCNPFPILRNHITIPLHSHVPQRIRNKIGEMLTLTEKLPDYVVFYNGPKSGASAPDHFHLQAGLKVPELMQGDNELRSCLMIEGESITESIELFEEVYQYLRYQQPEEEEPMLNVITFMEDNKYKTHIFPRKLHRPKQFYAEGSKKLLISPGALDMAGIIITVREEDFDKIDKQDIEDIYVQVSLPIM
;
A
#
# COMPACT_ATOMS: atom_id res chain seq x y z
N MET A 1 -25.16 12.28 0.70
CA MET A 1 -24.22 11.52 -0.14
C MET A 1 -23.20 10.88 0.77
N GLY A 2 -22.76 9.66 0.48
CA GLY A 2 -21.71 8.99 1.25
C GLY A 2 -20.32 9.37 0.74
N LEU A 3 -19.29 9.09 1.55
CA LEU A 3 -17.90 9.45 1.26
C LEU A 3 -17.40 8.89 -0.09
N GLN A 4 -17.86 7.70 -0.51
CA GLN A 4 -17.49 7.13 -1.82
C GLN A 4 -17.93 8.01 -2.99
N ASN A 5 -19.17 8.51 -2.96
CA ASN A 5 -19.67 9.40 -4.01
C ASN A 5 -18.88 10.70 -4.05
N ASP A 6 -18.46 11.21 -2.89
CA ASP A 6 -17.64 12.43 -2.82
C ASP A 6 -16.26 12.18 -3.45
N ILE A 7 -15.67 10.99 -3.25
CA ILE A 7 -14.41 10.58 -3.89
C ILE A 7 -14.59 10.42 -5.41
N GLU A 8 -15.68 9.83 -5.88
CA GLU A 8 -15.98 9.72 -7.31
C GLU A 8 -16.13 11.10 -7.98
N ASN A 9 -16.80 12.02 -7.31
CA ASN A 9 -16.92 13.41 -7.74
C ASN A 9 -15.54 14.10 -7.75
N LEU A 10 -14.70 13.86 -6.74
CA LEU A 10 -13.33 14.37 -6.69
C LEU A 10 -12.50 13.87 -7.87
N PHE A 11 -12.55 12.58 -8.22
CA PHE A 11 -11.87 12.04 -9.39
C PHE A 11 -12.38 12.65 -10.69
N SER A 12 -13.70 12.79 -10.82
CA SER A 12 -14.32 13.38 -12.01
C SER A 12 -13.86 14.83 -12.22
N PHE A 13 -13.83 15.62 -11.14
CA PHE A 13 -13.32 16.99 -11.16
C PHE A 13 -11.82 17.05 -11.46
N GLN A 14 -11.01 16.29 -10.72
CA GLN A 14 -9.55 16.32 -10.83
C GLN A 14 -9.03 15.81 -12.17
N LYS A 15 -9.71 14.85 -12.83
CA LYS A 15 -9.34 14.44 -14.19
C LYS A 15 -9.44 15.58 -15.21
N ASN A 16 -10.39 16.49 -15.02
CA ASN A 16 -10.56 17.64 -15.93
C ASN A 16 -9.55 18.75 -15.63
N GLU A 17 -9.30 19.02 -14.34
CA GLU A 17 -8.50 20.17 -13.90
C GLU A 17 -7.00 19.87 -13.72
N TRP A 18 -6.62 18.59 -13.64
CA TRP A 18 -5.25 18.17 -13.37
C TRP A 18 -4.73 17.23 -14.47
N PRO A 19 -4.13 17.76 -15.55
CA PRO A 19 -3.71 16.97 -16.72
C PRO A 19 -2.81 15.79 -16.40
N LYS A 20 -1.89 15.96 -15.43
CA LYS A 20 -0.99 14.90 -14.99
C LYS A 20 -1.75 13.73 -14.35
N LEU A 21 -2.78 13.99 -13.55
CA LEU A 21 -3.61 12.92 -13.00
C LEU A 21 -4.37 12.19 -14.10
N ASN A 22 -4.92 12.93 -15.06
CA ASN A 22 -5.61 12.33 -16.20
C ASN A 22 -4.70 11.40 -17.01
N GLU A 23 -3.50 11.86 -17.35
CA GLU A 23 -2.48 11.06 -18.03
C GLU A 23 -2.13 9.80 -17.23
N SER A 24 -1.85 9.92 -15.93
CA SER A 24 -1.55 8.77 -15.07
C SER A 24 -2.70 7.76 -15.00
N ILE A 25 -3.96 8.21 -15.04
CA ILE A 25 -5.12 7.33 -15.08
C ILE A 25 -5.25 6.67 -16.45
N SER A 26 -5.04 7.40 -17.56
CA SER A 26 -5.01 6.79 -18.90
C SER A 26 -3.93 5.72 -19.01
N ILE A 27 -2.74 5.96 -18.46
CA ILE A 27 -1.67 4.95 -18.41
C ILE A 27 -2.10 3.74 -17.59
N LEU A 28 -2.76 3.95 -16.44
CA LEU A 28 -3.28 2.85 -15.61
C LEU A 28 -4.28 1.99 -16.39
N ASP A 29 -5.08 2.58 -17.27
CA ASP A 29 -6.09 1.87 -18.05
C ASP A 29 -5.47 0.95 -19.12
N GLU A 30 -4.22 1.22 -19.50
CA GLU A 30 -3.47 0.52 -20.55
C GLU A 30 -2.37 -0.41 -20.00
N VAL A 31 -2.25 -0.53 -18.68
CA VAL A 31 -1.24 -1.40 -18.05
C VAL A 31 -1.39 -2.86 -18.49
N ARG A 32 -0.25 -3.50 -18.74
CA ARG A 32 -0.20 -4.94 -19.02
C ARG A 32 -0.13 -5.71 -17.71
N GLU A 33 -0.77 -6.87 -17.69
CA GLU A 33 -0.80 -7.75 -16.52
C GLU A 33 -0.43 -9.18 -16.89
N LYS A 34 0.23 -9.89 -15.98
CA LYS A 34 0.46 -11.35 -16.00
C LYS A 34 -0.10 -11.94 -14.71
N GLN A 35 -0.64 -13.15 -14.78
CA GLN A 35 -1.13 -13.86 -13.60
C GLN A 35 -0.35 -15.16 -13.40
N PHE A 36 0.06 -15.39 -12.15
CA PHE A 36 0.68 -16.62 -11.69
C PHE A 36 -0.20 -17.25 -10.61
N ASN A 37 -0.46 -18.55 -10.71
CA ASN A 37 -1.34 -19.27 -9.77
C ASN A 37 -0.58 -20.35 -9.02
N TRP A 38 -0.82 -20.49 -7.71
CA TRP A 38 -0.34 -21.58 -6.86
C TRP A 38 -1.54 -22.36 -6.33
N GLY A 39 -1.81 -23.50 -7.00
CA GLY A 39 -3.06 -24.22 -6.81
C GLY A 39 -4.27 -23.38 -7.22
N ASP A 40 -5.41 -23.68 -6.62
CA ASP A 40 -6.69 -23.02 -6.91
C ASP A 40 -6.98 -21.82 -6.00
N ASN A 41 -6.21 -21.64 -4.92
CA ASN A 41 -6.55 -20.74 -3.82
C ASN A 41 -5.66 -19.50 -3.71
N PHE A 42 -4.56 -19.42 -4.47
CA PHE A 42 -3.67 -18.26 -4.42
C PHE A 42 -3.18 -17.86 -5.81
N SER A 43 -3.26 -16.57 -6.10
CA SER A 43 -2.78 -15.98 -7.33
C SER A 43 -2.04 -14.67 -7.08
N VAL A 44 -1.04 -14.42 -7.91
CA VAL A 44 -0.30 -13.16 -7.94
C VAL A 44 -0.44 -12.56 -9.32
N LYS A 45 -0.90 -11.32 -9.36
CA LYS A 45 -0.91 -10.48 -10.54
C LYS A 45 0.36 -9.64 -10.57
N VAL A 46 1.09 -9.70 -11.67
CA VAL A 46 2.20 -8.80 -11.96
C VAL A 46 1.69 -7.72 -12.91
N GLN A 47 1.77 -6.47 -12.50
CA GLN A 47 1.36 -5.31 -13.29
C GLN A 47 2.61 -4.60 -13.84
N PHE A 48 2.62 -4.27 -15.13
CA PHE A 48 3.60 -3.36 -15.72
C PHE A 48 3.06 -1.93 -15.70
N ASN A 49 3.63 -1.09 -14.82
CA ASN A 49 3.23 0.30 -14.65
C ASN A 49 4.47 1.22 -14.64
N PRO A 50 4.91 1.74 -15.81
CA PRO A 50 6.11 2.58 -15.89
C PRO A 50 5.95 3.94 -15.21
N ALA A 51 4.72 4.45 -15.04
CA ALA A 51 4.46 5.71 -14.33
C ALA A 51 4.91 5.68 -12.86
N ARG A 52 5.13 4.48 -12.30
CA ARG A 52 5.56 4.25 -10.92
C ARG A 52 7.08 4.27 -10.71
N ILE A 53 7.90 4.50 -11.74
CA ILE A 53 9.37 4.47 -11.68
C ILE A 53 9.93 5.28 -10.48
N THR A 54 9.42 6.50 -10.27
CA THR A 54 9.86 7.38 -9.17
C THR A 54 9.50 6.83 -7.80
N SER A 55 8.30 6.29 -7.64
CA SER A 55 7.84 5.74 -6.35
C SER A 55 8.55 4.43 -6.01
N THR A 56 8.72 3.55 -6.99
CA THR A 56 9.37 2.24 -6.79
C THR A 56 10.87 2.41 -6.50
N GLY A 57 11.53 3.34 -7.19
CA GLY A 57 12.95 3.63 -7.01
C GLY A 57 13.27 4.65 -5.91
N ALA A 58 12.28 5.14 -5.16
CA ALA A 58 12.47 6.23 -4.20
C ALA A 58 13.59 5.92 -3.21
N ASN A 59 14.52 6.87 -3.02
CA ASN A 59 15.55 6.76 -1.99
C ASN A 59 14.93 7.15 -0.64
N THR A 60 14.85 6.18 0.27
CA THR A 60 14.29 6.32 1.61
C THR A 60 15.36 6.44 2.70
N ASP A 61 16.60 6.73 2.33
CA ASP A 61 17.69 6.99 3.26
C ASP A 61 17.45 8.32 3.99
N TYR A 62 17.78 8.33 5.28
CA TYR A 62 17.60 9.49 6.17
C TYR A 62 18.17 10.80 5.60
N ARG A 63 19.37 10.76 5.01
CA ARG A 63 20.01 11.94 4.40
C ARG A 63 19.22 12.47 3.19
N HIS A 64 18.67 11.57 2.38
CA HIS A 64 17.89 11.95 1.21
C HIS A 64 16.53 12.52 1.63
N ILE A 65 15.86 11.89 2.59
CA ILE A 65 14.57 12.35 3.14
C ILE A 65 14.70 13.77 3.71
N ASN A 66 15.70 14.01 4.56
CA ASN A 66 15.91 15.34 5.14
C ASN A 66 16.34 16.40 4.12
N GLY A 67 16.86 15.99 2.96
CA GLY A 67 17.31 16.86 1.89
C GLY A 67 16.23 17.24 0.88
N ARG A 68 15.03 16.63 0.94
CA ARG A 68 13.93 16.91 0.00
C ARG A 68 12.74 17.55 0.69
N PRO A 69 11.97 18.44 0.02
CA PRO A 69 10.63 18.79 0.48
C PRO A 69 9.75 17.54 0.56
N CYS A 70 8.93 17.45 1.60
CA CYS A 70 7.95 16.38 1.72
C CYS A 70 6.81 16.61 0.71
N PHE A 71 6.69 15.75 -0.31
CA PHE A 71 5.69 15.85 -1.38
C PHE A 71 4.24 15.59 -0.92
N ILE A 72 4.04 15.20 0.33
CA ILE A 72 2.73 14.99 0.95
C ILE A 72 2.25 16.26 1.69
N CYS A 73 3.17 17.07 2.21
CA CYS A 73 2.82 18.32 2.87
C CYS A 73 2.12 19.28 1.91
N GLU A 74 1.08 19.95 2.39
CA GLU A 74 0.19 20.78 1.60
C GLU A 74 0.91 21.80 0.71
N GLN A 75 1.90 22.49 1.28
CA GLN A 75 2.69 23.52 0.60
C GLN A 75 3.58 22.99 -0.54
N ASN A 76 3.83 21.68 -0.60
CA ASN A 76 4.69 21.04 -1.59
C ASN A 76 3.90 20.19 -2.61
N ARG A 77 2.57 20.10 -2.46
CA ARG A 77 1.71 19.38 -3.40
C ARG A 77 1.48 20.22 -4.66
N PRO A 78 1.12 19.59 -5.79
CA PRO A 78 0.60 20.30 -6.96
C PRO A 78 -0.59 21.20 -6.56
N THR A 79 -0.60 22.44 -7.05
CA THR A 79 -1.62 23.45 -6.70
C THR A 79 -3.05 23.07 -7.14
N GLU A 80 -3.12 22.26 -8.19
CA GLU A 80 -4.32 21.69 -8.79
C GLU A 80 -4.93 20.64 -7.86
N GLN A 81 -4.11 19.94 -7.07
CA GLN A 81 -4.55 18.83 -6.23
C GLN A 81 -5.46 19.31 -5.10
N LYS A 82 -6.78 19.15 -5.30
CA LYS A 82 -7.82 19.30 -4.28
C LYS A 82 -8.04 18.02 -3.47
N GLY A 83 -8.73 18.14 -2.36
CA GLY A 83 -9.06 17.01 -1.51
C GLY A 83 -10.28 17.23 -0.63
N ILE A 84 -10.69 16.15 0.03
CA ILE A 84 -11.83 16.11 0.93
C ILE A 84 -11.31 16.01 2.36
N VAL A 85 -11.72 16.91 3.25
CA VAL A 85 -11.35 16.85 4.67
C VAL A 85 -11.99 15.62 5.31
N PHE A 86 -11.19 14.85 6.07
CA PHE A 86 -11.64 13.64 6.73
C PHE A 86 -11.18 13.62 8.19
N LEU A 87 -12.12 13.37 9.11
CA LEU A 87 -11.89 13.38 10.58
C LEU A 87 -11.16 14.65 11.09
N GLU A 88 -11.29 15.78 10.38
CA GLU A 88 -10.64 17.07 10.67
C GLU A 88 -9.10 17.08 10.73
N LYS A 89 -8.46 15.93 10.51
CA LYS A 89 -7.01 15.75 10.60
C LYS A 89 -6.39 15.13 9.35
N TYR A 90 -7.20 14.55 8.48
CA TYR A 90 -6.79 13.98 7.20
C TYR A 90 -7.35 14.78 6.05
N ILE A 91 -6.72 14.61 4.90
CA ILE A 91 -7.25 15.02 3.61
C ILE A 91 -7.19 13.86 2.63
N ILE A 92 -8.29 13.53 1.99
CA ILE A 92 -8.36 12.51 0.94
C ILE A 92 -8.00 13.16 -0.39
N LEU A 93 -6.99 12.60 -1.07
CA LEU A 93 -6.43 13.13 -2.32
C LEU A 93 -6.42 12.03 -3.38
N CYS A 94 -6.66 12.39 -4.64
CA CYS A 94 -6.34 11.50 -5.76
C CYS A 94 -4.83 11.23 -5.80
N ASN A 95 -4.43 9.95 -5.85
CA ASN A 95 -3.01 9.59 -5.96
C ASN A 95 -2.54 9.85 -7.41
N PRO A 96 -1.52 10.70 -7.63
CA PRO A 96 -1.01 10.98 -8.98
C PRO A 96 -0.28 9.81 -9.64
N PHE A 97 0.03 8.74 -8.91
CA PHE A 97 0.71 7.54 -9.41
C PHE A 97 -0.10 6.29 -9.03
N PRO A 98 -1.33 6.15 -9.57
CA PRO A 98 -2.27 5.12 -9.12
C PRO A 98 -1.81 3.72 -9.57
N ILE A 99 -2.02 2.76 -8.67
CA ILE A 99 -1.93 1.31 -8.95
C ILE A 99 -3.33 0.72 -9.15
N LEU A 100 -4.31 1.23 -8.40
CA LEU A 100 -5.68 0.72 -8.34
C LEU A 100 -6.62 1.73 -9.01
N ARG A 101 -7.78 1.25 -9.44
CA ARG A 101 -8.89 2.14 -9.82
C ARG A 101 -9.30 2.96 -8.58
N ASN A 102 -9.60 4.24 -8.79
CA ASN A 102 -9.87 5.24 -7.75
C ASN A 102 -8.84 5.25 -6.61
N HIS A 103 -7.55 5.10 -6.92
CA HIS A 103 -6.51 5.09 -5.91
C HIS A 103 -6.33 6.48 -5.26
N ILE A 104 -6.56 6.55 -3.95
CA ILE A 104 -6.42 7.75 -3.13
C ILE A 104 -5.26 7.64 -2.12
N THR A 105 -4.68 8.78 -1.78
CA THR A 105 -3.74 8.95 -0.67
C THR A 105 -4.40 9.80 0.41
N ILE A 106 -4.32 9.38 1.66
CA ILE A 106 -5.00 10.00 2.81
C ILE A 106 -3.96 10.40 3.87
N PRO A 107 -3.20 11.47 3.64
CA PRO A 107 -2.23 11.94 4.63
C PRO A 107 -2.86 12.70 5.79
N LEU A 108 -2.18 12.66 6.94
CA LEU A 108 -2.44 13.63 8.01
C LEU A 108 -2.05 15.03 7.54
N HIS A 109 -2.74 16.07 8.01
CA HIS A 109 -2.32 17.45 7.79
C HIS A 109 -0.95 17.71 8.44
N SER A 110 -0.75 17.21 9.65
CA SER A 110 0.52 17.32 10.36
C SER A 110 1.58 16.40 9.77
N HIS A 111 2.78 16.95 9.56
CA HIS A 111 3.97 16.18 9.18
C HIS A 111 4.46 15.38 10.39
N VAL A 112 4.02 14.13 10.50
CA VAL A 112 4.41 13.21 11.57
C VAL A 112 4.90 11.88 11.00
N PRO A 113 5.80 11.15 11.68
CA PRO A 113 6.34 9.89 11.17
C PRO A 113 5.26 8.86 10.79
N GLN A 114 5.54 8.07 9.74
CA GLN A 114 4.71 6.95 9.29
C GLN A 114 4.70 5.84 10.36
N ARG A 115 3.75 5.92 11.32
CA ARG A 115 3.54 4.93 12.40
C ARG A 115 2.05 4.68 12.69
N ILE A 116 1.59 3.43 12.62
CA ILE A 116 0.17 3.03 12.62
C ILE A 116 -0.44 2.75 13.99
N ARG A 117 0.33 2.31 15.01
CA ARG A 117 -0.19 1.73 16.26
C ARG A 117 -1.46 2.41 16.80
N ASN A 118 -1.38 3.72 17.06
CA ASN A 118 -2.48 4.48 17.65
C ASN A 118 -3.46 5.09 16.63
N LYS A 119 -3.39 4.68 15.36
CA LYS A 119 -4.18 5.19 14.23
C LYS A 119 -4.95 4.10 13.49
N ILE A 120 -4.86 2.84 13.92
CA ILE A 120 -5.60 1.74 13.30
C ILE A 120 -7.12 1.96 13.34
N GLY A 121 -7.66 2.52 14.43
CA GLY A 121 -9.08 2.87 14.52
C GLY A 121 -9.54 3.88 13.45
N GLU A 122 -8.65 4.78 13.03
CA GLU A 122 -8.92 5.78 11.99
C GLU A 122 -8.91 5.12 10.60
N MET A 123 -8.02 4.16 10.38
CA MET A 123 -8.00 3.31 9.19
C MET A 123 -9.28 2.45 9.08
N LEU A 124 -9.75 1.88 10.19
CA LEU A 124 -11.00 1.11 10.26
C LEU A 124 -12.23 2.01 10.04
N THR A 125 -12.23 3.23 10.59
CA THR A 125 -13.29 4.22 10.31
C THR A 125 -13.36 4.56 8.81
N LEU A 126 -12.21 4.68 8.14
CA LEU A 126 -12.16 4.88 6.69
C LEU A 126 -12.68 3.65 5.94
N THR A 127 -12.36 2.45 6.43
CA THR A 127 -12.79 1.17 5.85
C THR A 127 -14.31 1.01 5.87
N GLU A 128 -14.94 1.32 7.01
CA GLU A 128 -16.41 1.29 7.14
C GLU A 128 -17.10 2.25 6.17
N LYS A 129 -16.49 3.42 5.93
CA LYS A 129 -17.04 4.45 5.03
C LYS A 129 -16.78 4.17 3.55
N LEU A 130 -15.89 3.23 3.23
CA LEU A 130 -15.49 2.86 1.87
C LEU A 130 -15.69 1.34 1.63
N PRO A 131 -16.92 0.82 1.68
CA PRO A 131 -17.18 -0.62 1.54
C PRO A 131 -16.69 -1.25 0.23
N ASP A 132 -16.46 -0.46 -0.84
CA ASP A 132 -15.96 -0.95 -2.13
C ASP A 132 -14.43 -0.90 -2.26
N TYR A 133 -13.73 -0.42 -1.22
CA TYR A 133 -12.29 -0.19 -1.25
C TYR A 133 -11.55 -1.18 -0.35
N VAL A 134 -10.29 -1.45 -0.69
CA VAL A 134 -9.28 -1.79 0.31
C VAL A 134 -8.63 -0.50 0.80
N VAL A 135 -8.44 -0.37 2.10
CA VAL A 135 -7.59 0.66 2.71
C VAL A 135 -6.29 -0.02 3.11
N PHE A 136 -5.15 0.62 2.87
CA PHE A 136 -3.85 0.00 3.13
C PHE A 136 -2.82 0.97 3.69
N TYR A 137 -1.89 0.38 4.45
CA TYR A 137 -0.79 1.05 5.13
C TYR A 137 0.52 0.32 4.82
N ASN A 138 1.55 1.11 4.51
CA ASN A 138 2.92 0.65 4.41
C ASN A 138 3.70 1.20 5.60
N GLY A 139 4.31 0.32 6.39
CA GLY A 139 5.26 0.73 7.43
C GLY A 139 6.47 1.47 6.83
N PRO A 140 7.20 2.25 7.66
CA PRO A 140 8.28 3.12 7.19
C PRO A 140 9.40 2.36 6.48
N LYS A 141 9.68 1.13 6.91
CA LYS A 141 10.62 0.20 6.28
C LYS A 141 9.94 -0.91 5.47
N SER A 142 8.64 -0.76 5.17
CA SER A 142 7.81 -1.79 4.51
C SER A 142 7.12 -1.27 3.24
N GLY A 143 7.85 -0.49 2.44
CA GLY A 143 7.36 -0.01 1.14
C GLY A 143 6.71 1.39 1.16
N ALA A 144 6.83 2.15 2.26
CA ALA A 144 6.44 3.56 2.29
C ALA A 144 7.40 4.42 1.44
N SER A 145 6.86 5.28 0.59
CA SER A 145 7.64 6.25 -0.20
C SER A 145 7.94 7.54 0.56
N ALA A 146 7.12 7.86 1.57
CA ALA A 146 7.30 8.98 2.51
C ALA A 146 7.24 8.45 3.94
N PRO A 147 8.30 7.81 4.45
CA PRO A 147 8.32 7.29 5.83
C PRO A 147 8.30 8.40 6.88
N ASP A 148 8.56 9.64 6.47
CA ASP A 148 8.57 10.83 7.31
C ASP A 148 7.19 11.47 7.51
N HIS A 149 6.18 11.14 6.69
CA HIS A 149 4.84 11.73 6.77
C HIS A 149 3.74 10.66 6.72
N PHE A 150 3.00 10.52 7.82
CA PHE A 150 1.90 9.59 7.95
C PHE A 150 0.84 9.74 6.86
N HIS A 151 0.57 8.64 6.17
CA HIS A 151 -0.50 8.53 5.20
C HIS A 151 -1.04 7.09 5.12
N LEU A 152 -2.34 7.00 4.90
CA LEU A 152 -3.00 5.80 4.42
C LEU A 152 -3.17 5.90 2.90
N GLN A 153 -3.48 4.78 2.27
CA GLN A 153 -3.89 4.74 0.87
C GLN A 153 -5.14 3.87 0.75
N ALA A 154 -5.91 4.05 -0.31
CA ALA A 154 -7.03 3.17 -0.60
C ALA A 154 -7.28 3.10 -2.11
N GLY A 155 -7.94 2.05 -2.57
CA GLY A 155 -8.40 1.90 -3.94
C GLY A 155 -9.46 0.80 -4.03
N LEU A 156 -10.13 0.68 -5.17
CA LEU A 156 -11.20 -0.31 -5.34
C LEU A 156 -10.69 -1.74 -5.08
N LYS A 157 -11.53 -2.55 -4.43
CA LYS A 157 -11.27 -3.96 -4.16
C LYS A 157 -11.08 -4.73 -5.47
N VAL A 158 -10.12 -5.64 -5.46
CA VAL A 158 -9.97 -6.69 -6.47
C VAL A 158 -9.65 -8.00 -5.74
N PRO A 159 -10.01 -9.17 -6.30
CA PRO A 159 -9.89 -10.46 -5.61
C PRO A 159 -8.50 -10.74 -5.04
N GLU A 160 -7.45 -10.35 -5.77
CA GLU A 160 -6.07 -10.62 -5.37
C GLU A 160 -5.70 -9.96 -4.04
N LEU A 161 -6.31 -8.81 -3.72
CA LEU A 161 -5.98 -8.04 -2.51
C LEU A 161 -6.70 -8.54 -1.25
N MET A 162 -7.71 -9.39 -1.41
CA MET A 162 -8.49 -9.98 -0.33
C MET A 162 -8.01 -11.38 0.03
N GLN A 163 -6.92 -11.85 -0.60
CA GLN A 163 -6.31 -13.15 -0.30
C GLN A 163 -5.59 -13.09 1.05
N GLY A 164 -5.87 -14.08 1.90
CA GLY A 164 -5.31 -14.20 3.24
C GLY A 164 -3.92 -14.85 3.31
N ASP A 165 -3.76 -15.71 4.32
CA ASP A 165 -2.55 -16.48 4.55
C ASP A 165 -2.33 -17.58 3.50
N ASN A 166 -1.07 -17.84 3.17
CA ASN A 166 -0.68 -18.88 2.23
C ASN A 166 0.78 -19.32 2.46
N GLU A 167 1.19 -20.37 1.76
CA GLU A 167 2.52 -20.99 1.94
C GLU A 167 3.71 -20.10 1.52
N LEU A 168 3.49 -19.06 0.71
CA LEU A 168 4.59 -18.23 0.21
C LEU A 168 4.98 -17.11 1.17
N ARG A 169 4.03 -16.64 1.99
CA ARG A 169 4.23 -15.52 2.93
C ARG A 169 3.17 -15.48 4.02
N SER A 170 3.62 -15.13 5.22
CA SER A 170 2.75 -14.98 6.38
C SER A 170 1.78 -13.80 6.28
N CYS A 171 0.54 -14.04 6.67
CA CYS A 171 -0.50 -13.04 6.86
C CYS A 171 -1.33 -13.36 8.11
N LEU A 172 -1.30 -12.47 9.11
CA LEU A 172 -2.24 -12.54 10.24
C LEU A 172 -3.55 -11.92 9.81
N MET A 173 -4.65 -12.63 10.02
CA MET A 173 -5.98 -12.20 9.65
C MET A 173 -6.80 -11.94 10.91
N ILE A 174 -7.38 -10.75 10.99
CA ILE A 174 -8.35 -10.37 12.01
C ILE A 174 -9.70 -10.20 11.31
N GLU A 175 -10.72 -10.77 11.93
CA GLU A 175 -12.12 -10.51 11.62
C GLU A 175 -12.76 -9.90 12.86
N GLY A 176 -13.28 -8.68 12.73
CA GLY A 176 -13.97 -7.99 13.82
C GLY A 176 -15.37 -7.55 13.43
N GLU A 177 -16.28 -7.53 14.40
CA GLU A 177 -17.67 -7.06 14.24
C GLU A 177 -17.80 -5.57 14.60
N SER A 178 -16.81 -5.02 15.29
CA SER A 178 -16.74 -3.59 15.63
C SER A 178 -15.33 -3.03 15.50
N ILE A 179 -15.23 -1.70 15.39
CA ILE A 179 -13.94 -0.99 15.41
C ILE A 179 -13.18 -1.27 16.72
N THR A 180 -13.87 -1.26 17.86
CA THR A 180 -13.23 -1.48 19.18
C THR A 180 -12.58 -2.86 19.26
N GLU A 181 -13.32 -3.91 18.93
CA GLU A 181 -12.80 -5.28 18.90
C GLU A 181 -11.62 -5.42 17.93
N SER A 182 -11.74 -4.84 16.73
CA SER A 182 -10.67 -4.86 15.74
C SER A 182 -9.40 -4.15 16.21
N ILE A 183 -9.53 -3.06 17.00
CA ILE A 183 -8.39 -2.37 17.62
C ILE A 183 -7.72 -3.26 18.67
N GLU A 184 -8.50 -3.92 19.52
CA GLU A 184 -7.99 -4.81 20.56
C GLU A 184 -7.19 -5.98 19.97
N LEU A 185 -7.77 -6.66 18.98
CA LEU A 185 -7.10 -7.76 18.25
C LEU A 185 -5.85 -7.26 17.50
N PHE A 186 -5.90 -6.07 16.90
CA PHE A 186 -4.73 -5.49 16.24
C PHE A 186 -3.62 -5.19 17.24
N GLU A 187 -3.94 -4.68 18.43
CA GLU A 187 -2.94 -4.37 19.46
C GLU A 187 -2.24 -5.64 19.95
N GLU A 188 -2.94 -6.77 20.10
CA GLU A 188 -2.32 -8.07 20.41
C GLU A 188 -1.29 -8.48 19.36
N VAL A 189 -1.68 -8.43 18.08
CA VAL A 189 -0.77 -8.71 16.96
C VAL A 189 0.41 -7.73 16.96
N TYR A 190 0.15 -6.44 17.15
CA TYR A 190 1.18 -5.41 17.16
C TYR A 190 2.20 -5.67 18.29
N GLN A 191 1.75 -6.03 19.50
CA GLN A 191 2.64 -6.37 20.61
C GLN A 191 3.48 -7.61 20.32
N TYR A 192 2.87 -8.65 19.75
CA TYR A 192 3.60 -9.85 19.33
C TYR A 192 4.71 -9.50 18.34
N LEU A 193 4.41 -8.73 17.28
CA LEU A 193 5.42 -8.32 16.29
C LEU A 193 6.48 -7.40 16.90
N ARG A 194 6.10 -6.52 17.84
CA ARG A 194 7.05 -5.68 18.57
C ARG A 194 8.01 -6.49 19.42
N TYR A 195 7.53 -7.55 20.06
CA TYR A 195 8.37 -8.46 20.81
C TYR A 195 9.37 -9.20 19.90
N GLN A 196 8.94 -9.61 18.70
CA GLN A 196 9.81 -10.25 17.71
C GLN A 196 10.83 -9.28 17.08
N GLN A 197 10.53 -7.99 17.05
CA GLN A 197 11.35 -6.95 16.41
C GLN A 197 11.66 -5.78 17.38
N PRO A 198 12.37 -6.04 18.49
CA PRO A 198 12.57 -5.03 19.55
C PRO A 198 13.42 -3.82 19.08
N GLU A 199 14.29 -4.03 18.09
CA GLU A 199 15.18 -3.02 17.52
C GLU A 199 14.47 -2.05 16.57
N GLU A 200 13.25 -2.37 16.14
CA GLU A 200 12.50 -1.54 15.22
C GLU A 200 11.67 -0.47 15.96
N GLU A 201 11.69 0.77 15.47
CA GLU A 201 10.90 1.85 16.07
C GLU A 201 9.39 1.57 16.05
N GLU A 202 8.95 0.86 15.02
CA GLU A 202 7.63 0.26 14.80
C GLU A 202 7.87 -1.12 14.17
N PRO A 203 7.14 -2.18 14.56
CA PRO A 203 7.28 -3.48 13.90
C PRO A 203 7.11 -3.34 12.39
N MET A 204 7.96 -4.00 11.62
CA MET A 204 7.91 -3.89 10.17
C MET A 204 6.68 -4.66 9.67
N LEU A 205 5.72 -3.94 9.11
CA LEU A 205 4.46 -4.55 8.65
C LEU A 205 3.83 -3.79 7.48
N ASN A 206 2.94 -4.49 6.79
CA ASN A 206 1.91 -3.89 5.94
C ASN A 206 0.54 -4.23 6.52
N VAL A 207 -0.43 -3.35 6.35
CA VAL A 207 -1.83 -3.60 6.75
C VAL A 207 -2.73 -3.35 5.55
N ILE A 208 -3.70 -4.23 5.33
CA ILE A 208 -4.85 -4.03 4.45
C ILE A 208 -6.12 -4.24 5.27
N THR A 209 -7.07 -3.31 5.16
CA THR A 209 -8.40 -3.43 5.76
C THR A 209 -9.48 -3.28 4.69
N PHE A 210 -10.54 -4.06 4.81
CA PHE A 210 -11.71 -3.97 3.92
C PHE A 210 -12.97 -4.47 4.63
N MET A 211 -14.13 -4.09 4.10
CA MET A 211 -15.41 -4.65 4.53
C MET A 211 -15.78 -5.86 3.66
N GLU A 212 -16.19 -6.94 4.34
CA GLU A 212 -16.75 -8.15 3.73
C GLU A 212 -17.78 -8.74 4.69
N ASP A 213 -18.96 -9.13 4.19
CA ASP A 213 -20.06 -9.69 5.00
C ASP A 213 -20.42 -8.86 6.25
N ASN A 214 -20.38 -7.52 6.13
CA ASN A 214 -20.57 -6.55 7.22
C ASN A 214 -19.57 -6.67 8.37
N LYS A 215 -18.41 -7.30 8.14
CA LYS A 215 -17.32 -7.41 9.10
C LYS A 215 -16.06 -6.68 8.63
N TYR A 216 -15.27 -6.25 9.59
CA TYR A 216 -13.96 -5.67 9.38
C TYR A 216 -12.95 -6.79 9.15
N LYS A 217 -12.42 -6.90 7.93
CA LYS A 217 -11.30 -7.79 7.62
C LYS A 217 -10.02 -6.97 7.69
N THR A 218 -9.06 -7.43 8.50
CA THR A 218 -7.73 -6.81 8.60
C THR A 218 -6.66 -7.85 8.33
N HIS A 219 -5.94 -7.69 7.23
CA HIS A 219 -4.78 -8.50 6.86
C HIS A 219 -3.51 -7.75 7.24
N ILE A 220 -2.68 -8.39 8.07
CA ILE A 220 -1.41 -7.86 8.54
C ILE A 220 -0.33 -8.75 7.97
N PHE A 221 0.59 -8.18 7.19
CA PHE A 221 1.73 -8.89 6.62
C PHE A 221 2.99 -8.50 7.41
N PRO A 222 3.49 -9.35 8.33
CA PRO A 222 4.74 -9.10 9.00
C PRO A 222 5.91 -9.11 8.02
N ARG A 223 6.80 -8.12 8.15
CA ARG A 223 7.93 -7.90 7.25
C ARG A 223 9.24 -8.04 8.01
N LYS A 224 10.28 -8.51 7.33
CA LYS A 224 11.66 -8.55 7.87
C LYS A 224 12.67 -7.79 7.02
N LEU A 225 12.28 -7.39 5.80
CA LEU A 225 13.15 -6.66 4.89
C LEU A 225 12.35 -5.67 4.03
N HIS A 226 12.94 -4.49 3.79
CA HIS A 226 12.33 -3.44 2.98
C HIS A 226 12.22 -3.85 1.50
N ARG A 227 13.34 -4.29 0.91
CA ARG A 227 13.49 -4.63 -0.50
C ARG A 227 14.24 -5.95 -0.66
N PRO A 228 13.83 -6.83 -1.59
CA PRO A 228 14.52 -8.09 -1.85
C PRO A 228 15.88 -7.83 -2.53
N LYS A 229 16.76 -8.83 -2.53
CA LYS A 229 18.10 -8.75 -3.15
C LYS A 229 18.05 -8.40 -4.64
N GLN A 230 17.00 -8.82 -5.35
CA GLN A 230 16.79 -8.53 -6.77
C GLN A 230 16.71 -7.03 -7.06
N PHE A 231 16.23 -6.21 -6.12
CA PHE A 231 16.17 -4.75 -6.26
C PHE A 231 17.56 -4.13 -6.47
N TYR A 232 18.55 -4.66 -5.74
CA TYR A 232 19.93 -4.18 -5.72
C TYR A 232 20.84 -4.89 -6.72
N ALA A 233 20.36 -5.97 -7.35
CA ALA A 233 21.13 -6.69 -8.34
C ALA A 233 21.39 -5.84 -9.61
N GLU A 234 22.37 -6.28 -10.39
CA GLU A 234 22.76 -5.65 -11.66
C GLU A 234 22.50 -6.58 -12.84
N GLY A 235 22.44 -6.00 -14.05
CA GLY A 235 22.23 -6.74 -15.29
C GLY A 235 20.93 -7.55 -15.30
N SER A 236 20.99 -8.77 -15.82
CA SER A 236 19.83 -9.63 -16.01
C SER A 236 19.14 -10.04 -14.71
N LYS A 237 19.86 -10.07 -13.58
CA LYS A 237 19.33 -10.47 -12.26
C LYS A 237 18.53 -9.37 -11.56
N LYS A 238 18.57 -8.13 -12.04
CA LYS A 238 17.86 -7.00 -11.44
C LYS A 238 16.35 -7.14 -11.63
N LEU A 239 15.56 -7.05 -10.57
CA LEU A 239 14.13 -6.75 -10.65
C LEU A 239 13.86 -5.53 -9.77
N LEU A 240 13.43 -4.42 -10.37
CA LEU A 240 13.14 -3.19 -9.64
C LEU A 240 11.76 -3.29 -8.96
N ILE A 241 11.68 -4.15 -7.94
CA ILE A 241 10.48 -4.46 -7.16
C ILE A 241 10.72 -4.10 -5.70
N SER A 242 9.85 -3.26 -5.14
CA SER A 242 9.95 -2.76 -3.77
C SER A 242 8.64 -3.03 -3.03
N PRO A 243 8.45 -4.24 -2.46
CA PRO A 243 7.14 -4.69 -1.99
C PRO A 243 6.54 -3.77 -0.91
N GLY A 244 5.33 -3.27 -1.18
CA GLY A 244 4.41 -2.68 -0.19
C GLY A 244 3.19 -3.57 0.04
N ALA A 245 2.13 -3.03 0.63
CA ALA A 245 0.94 -3.78 1.02
C ALA A 245 0.25 -4.47 -0.16
N LEU A 246 0.17 -3.80 -1.32
CA LEU A 246 -0.44 -4.38 -2.52
C LEU A 246 0.39 -5.54 -3.09
N ASP A 247 1.72 -5.39 -3.13
CA ASP A 247 2.65 -6.45 -3.56
C ASP A 247 2.56 -7.65 -2.63
N MET A 248 2.51 -7.40 -1.31
CA MET A 248 2.28 -8.45 -0.33
C MET A 248 0.93 -9.12 -0.58
N ALA A 249 -0.17 -8.40 -0.73
CA ALA A 249 -1.47 -9.04 -0.89
C ALA A 249 -1.61 -9.88 -2.17
N GLY A 250 -0.95 -9.49 -3.26
CA GLY A 250 -0.91 -10.30 -4.48
C GLY A 250 -0.83 -9.50 -5.79
N ILE A 251 -0.55 -8.19 -5.74
CA ILE A 251 -0.37 -7.35 -6.92
C ILE A 251 1.04 -6.77 -6.92
N ILE A 252 1.97 -7.46 -7.58
CA ILE A 252 3.36 -7.05 -7.71
C ILE A 252 3.50 -6.02 -8.83
N ILE A 253 4.18 -4.91 -8.53
CA ILE A 253 4.38 -3.83 -9.50
C ILE A 253 5.77 -3.89 -10.11
N THR A 254 5.82 -4.00 -11.43
CA THR A 254 7.03 -3.84 -12.25
C THR A 254 6.99 -2.51 -12.99
N VAL A 255 8.13 -1.83 -13.06
CA VAL A 255 8.23 -0.49 -13.69
C VAL A 255 9.13 -0.47 -14.92
N ARG A 256 9.83 -1.58 -15.18
CA ARG A 256 10.66 -1.81 -16.37
C ARG A 256 10.06 -2.96 -17.15
N GLU A 257 9.95 -2.79 -18.46
CA GLU A 257 9.38 -3.80 -19.35
C GLU A 257 10.18 -5.11 -19.28
N GLU A 258 11.51 -5.04 -19.26
CA GLU A 258 12.36 -6.22 -19.10
C GLU A 258 12.12 -6.99 -17.79
N ASP A 259 11.75 -6.30 -16.70
CA ASP A 259 11.45 -6.92 -15.40
C ASP A 259 10.09 -7.60 -15.43
N PHE A 260 9.10 -6.96 -16.08
CA PHE A 260 7.80 -7.57 -16.35
C PHE A 260 7.91 -8.80 -17.23
N ASP A 261 8.78 -8.76 -18.25
CA ASP A 261 8.91 -9.83 -19.23
C ASP A 261 9.54 -11.08 -18.62
N LYS A 262 10.59 -10.90 -17.81
CA LYS A 262 11.40 -12.01 -17.30
C LYS A 262 10.94 -12.59 -15.96
N ILE A 263 10.22 -11.84 -15.13
CA ILE A 263 9.81 -12.32 -13.81
C ILE A 263 9.01 -13.63 -13.93
N ASP A 264 9.35 -14.59 -13.08
CA ASP A 264 8.70 -15.90 -13.03
C ASP A 264 8.19 -16.25 -11.62
N LYS A 265 7.69 -17.48 -11.45
CA LYS A 265 7.19 -17.95 -10.15
C LYS A 265 8.29 -18.04 -9.09
N GLN A 266 9.49 -18.50 -9.48
CA GLN A 266 10.61 -18.67 -8.56
C GLN A 266 11.08 -17.31 -8.03
N ASP A 267 11.08 -16.27 -8.87
CA ASP A 267 11.36 -14.90 -8.44
C ASP A 267 10.34 -14.42 -7.40
N ILE A 268 9.04 -14.66 -7.63
CA ILE A 268 7.96 -14.25 -6.71
C ILE A 268 8.09 -14.97 -5.36
N GLU A 269 8.29 -16.29 -5.39
CA GLU A 269 8.53 -17.11 -4.18
C GLU A 269 9.74 -16.59 -3.39
N ASP A 270 10.87 -16.38 -4.06
CA ASP A 270 12.11 -15.90 -3.43
C ASP A 270 11.96 -14.47 -2.88
N ILE A 271 11.23 -13.59 -3.57
CA ILE A 271 10.92 -12.24 -3.07
C ILE A 271 10.09 -12.34 -1.79
N TYR A 272 9.00 -13.11 -1.78
CA TYR A 272 8.14 -13.25 -0.61
C TYR A 272 8.86 -13.86 0.58
N VAL A 273 9.67 -14.91 0.37
CA VAL A 273 10.49 -15.54 1.42
C VAL A 273 11.48 -14.53 2.01
N GLN A 274 12.08 -13.67 1.20
CA GLN A 274 13.05 -12.68 1.68
C GLN A 274 12.40 -11.57 2.51
N VAL A 275 11.23 -11.08 2.11
CA VAL A 275 10.63 -9.89 2.73
C VAL A 275 9.66 -10.18 3.86
N SER A 276 9.11 -11.39 3.93
CA SER A 276 8.12 -11.79 4.94
C SER A 276 8.77 -12.29 6.21
N LEU A 277 8.31 -11.81 7.36
CA LEU A 277 8.68 -12.37 8.66
C LEU A 277 7.83 -13.63 8.89
N PRO A 278 8.42 -14.82 9.03
CA PRO A 278 7.67 -16.03 9.34
C PRO A 278 7.02 -15.91 10.72
N ILE A 279 5.80 -16.43 10.83
CA ILE A 279 5.05 -16.51 12.07
C ILE A 279 5.06 -17.98 12.49
N MET A 280 5.41 -18.24 13.75
CA MET A 280 5.39 -19.56 14.37
C MET A 280 4.03 -19.87 14.97
#